data_AF-A0A955Z8I8-F1
#
_entry.id   AF-A0A955Z8I8-F1
#
_cell.length_a   1.000
_cell.length_b   1.000
_cell.length_c   1.000
_cell.angle_alpha   90.00
_cell.angle_beta   90.00
_cell.angle_gamma   90.00
#
_symmetry.space_group_name_H-M   'P 1'
#
loop_
_entity.id
_entity.type
_entity.pdbx_description
1 polymer ?
#
loop_
_entity_poly.entity_id
_entity_poly.type
_entity_poly.pdbx_seq_one_letter_code
_entity_poly.pdbx_strand_id
1 'polypeptide(L)'
;TEITTISLERAGDVRGILKASTPTLGRELATLRDHLAKLFLKAHSRTVNLDRGSRGAIPSEIAFTMAALVVHGYEPITIRYFDFQPDGSLRWLTEADLSGAGGKDTKDPFTHAEIRFRKPGGPVRVFRHVAYDLSDAHLKRSPALMKHLDAKGKVSTMTKAASHLLWDDGFSTLRNWLLAHTDWMISDTTGVPPRHAKAAGFVQETYGMYVWPEPFGTVNNRDARDFKELFKGNAPIPFRYGYPDNRSHGHIVVTKRAAKAP
;
A
#
# COMPACT_ATOMS: atom_id res chain seq x y z
N THR A 1 1.72 -7.69 -16.59
CA THR A 1 2.13 -6.81 -15.48
C THR A 1 1.34 -7.17 -14.24
N GLU A 2 2.04 -7.28 -13.11
CA GLU A 2 1.46 -7.52 -11.79
C GLU A 2 1.60 -6.26 -10.93
N ILE A 3 0.58 -5.96 -10.12
CA ILE A 3 0.56 -4.88 -9.13
C ILE A 3 0.24 -5.53 -7.78
N THR A 4 0.98 -5.20 -6.74
CA THR A 4 0.70 -5.66 -5.37
C THR A 4 0.62 -4.46 -4.44
N THR A 5 -0.45 -4.36 -3.67
CA THR A 5 -0.57 -3.46 -2.52
C THR A 5 -0.47 -4.26 -1.23
N ILE A 6 0.17 -3.67 -0.22
CA ILE A 6 0.32 -4.28 1.10
C ILE A 6 -0.07 -3.22 2.14
N SER A 7 -1.03 -3.53 3.00
CA SER A 7 -1.44 -2.68 4.12
C SER A 7 -1.89 -3.53 5.31
N LEU A 8 -2.42 -2.95 6.38
CA LEU A 8 -2.92 -3.71 7.54
C LEU A 8 -4.35 -4.23 7.34
N GLU A 9 -5.10 -3.58 6.46
CA GLU A 9 -6.50 -3.83 6.23
C GLU A 9 -6.70 -5.00 5.30
N ARG A 10 -7.75 -5.78 5.56
CA ARG A 10 -8.10 -6.95 4.74
C ARG A 10 -8.79 -6.54 3.45
N ALA A 11 -8.69 -7.42 2.45
CA ALA A 11 -9.47 -7.30 1.22
C ALA A 11 -10.98 -7.27 1.48
N GLY A 12 -11.46 -8.15 2.37
CA GLY A 12 -12.87 -8.26 2.80
C GLY A 12 -13.74 -9.13 1.89
N ASP A 13 -14.86 -9.64 2.42
CA ASP A 13 -15.78 -10.54 1.73
C ASP A 13 -16.74 -9.77 0.80
N VAL A 14 -16.51 -9.86 -0.51
CA VAL A 14 -17.36 -9.19 -1.50
C VAL A 14 -18.77 -9.78 -1.60
N ARG A 15 -19.01 -10.98 -1.06
CA ARG A 15 -20.34 -11.63 -1.08
C ARG A 15 -21.32 -10.95 -0.13
N GLY A 16 -20.83 -10.09 0.77
CA GLY A 16 -21.68 -9.28 1.65
C GLY A 16 -22.71 -8.47 0.87
N ILE A 17 -22.37 -7.98 -0.31
CA ILE A 17 -23.28 -7.20 -1.18
C ILE A 17 -24.55 -7.98 -1.57
N LEU A 18 -24.46 -9.31 -1.70
CA LEU A 18 -25.59 -10.16 -2.09
C LEU A 18 -26.60 -10.35 -0.97
N LYS A 19 -26.18 -10.10 0.28
CA LYS A 19 -26.99 -10.30 1.50
C LYS A 19 -27.47 -8.99 2.10
N ALA A 20 -26.89 -7.86 1.69
CA ALA A 20 -27.19 -6.56 2.27
C ALA A 20 -28.53 -6.02 1.79
N SER A 21 -29.29 -5.42 2.72
CA SER A 21 -30.53 -4.74 2.39
C SER A 21 -30.27 -3.44 1.62
N THR A 22 -31.22 -2.99 0.81
CA THR A 22 -31.13 -1.72 0.06
C THR A 22 -30.75 -0.52 0.94
N PRO A 23 -31.31 -0.33 2.16
CA PRO A 23 -30.88 0.75 3.05
C PRO A 23 -29.42 0.63 3.51
N THR A 24 -28.93 -0.60 3.71
CA THR A 24 -27.53 -0.85 4.08
C THR A 24 -26.60 -0.50 2.95
N LEU A 25 -26.89 -0.99 1.74
CA LEU A 25 -26.14 -0.66 0.53
C LEU A 25 -26.13 0.85 0.26
N GLY A 26 -27.26 1.53 0.42
CA GLY A 26 -27.34 2.98 0.25
C GLY A 26 -26.40 3.75 1.18
N ARG A 27 -26.34 3.36 2.46
CA ARG A 27 -25.42 3.96 3.44
C ARG A 27 -23.96 3.66 3.10
N GLU A 28 -23.62 2.41 2.82
CA GLU A 28 -22.23 2.02 2.53
C GLU A 28 -21.72 2.64 1.23
N LEU A 29 -22.55 2.73 0.18
CA LEU A 29 -22.20 3.43 -1.07
C LEU A 29 -21.99 4.94 -0.85
N ALA A 30 -22.81 5.57 0.02
CA ALA A 30 -22.62 6.97 0.37
C ALA A 30 -21.30 7.18 1.13
N THR A 31 -20.97 6.31 2.08
CA THR A 31 -19.68 6.32 2.78
C THR A 31 -18.51 6.07 1.84
N LEU A 32 -18.62 5.11 0.93
CA LEU A 32 -17.61 4.82 -0.08
C LEU A 32 -17.34 6.05 -0.96
N ARG A 33 -18.40 6.74 -1.40
CA ARG A 33 -18.30 7.97 -2.20
C ARG A 33 -17.58 9.08 -1.45
N ASP A 34 -17.94 9.31 -0.18
CA ASP A 34 -17.26 10.29 0.67
C ASP A 34 -15.78 9.96 0.87
N HIS A 35 -15.45 8.69 1.09
CA HIS A 35 -14.06 8.24 1.22
C HIS A 35 -13.27 8.40 -0.07
N LEU A 36 -13.84 8.05 -1.23
CA LEU A 36 -13.21 8.28 -2.54
C LEU A 36 -12.98 9.76 -2.80
N ALA A 37 -13.97 10.63 -2.51
CA ALA A 37 -13.82 12.07 -2.65
C ALA A 37 -12.67 12.61 -1.77
N LYS A 38 -12.58 12.14 -0.53
CA LYS A 38 -11.46 12.47 0.38
C LYS A 38 -10.13 11.94 -0.12
N LEU A 39 -10.09 10.71 -0.65
CA LEU A 39 -8.87 10.12 -1.22
C LEU A 39 -8.36 10.95 -2.40
N PHE A 40 -9.24 11.33 -3.33
CA PHE A 40 -8.88 12.19 -4.47
C PHE A 40 -8.45 13.59 -4.03
N LEU A 41 -9.06 14.15 -2.98
CA LEU A 41 -8.72 15.49 -2.48
C LEU A 41 -7.44 15.53 -1.64
N LYS A 42 -7.22 14.52 -0.79
CA LYS A 42 -6.13 14.50 0.20
C LYS A 42 -4.94 13.63 -0.22
N ALA A 43 -5.08 12.82 -1.26
CA ALA A 43 -4.08 11.92 -1.81
C ALA A 43 -3.52 10.90 -0.79
N HIS A 44 -4.32 10.51 0.21
CA HIS A 44 -4.07 9.38 1.11
C HIS A 44 -5.39 8.85 1.70
N SER A 45 -5.37 7.59 2.12
CA SER A 45 -6.45 6.94 2.88
C SER A 45 -6.14 6.99 4.38
N ARG A 46 -7.18 6.93 5.23
CA ARG A 46 -7.02 6.77 6.68
C ARG A 46 -7.28 5.32 7.06
N THR A 47 -6.36 4.69 7.78
CA THR A 47 -6.45 3.29 8.25
C THR A 47 -7.77 2.99 8.94
N VAL A 48 -8.26 3.87 9.81
CA VAL A 48 -9.55 3.68 10.51
C VAL A 48 -10.74 3.57 9.54
N ASN A 49 -10.71 4.32 8.44
CA ASN A 49 -11.77 4.27 7.43
C ASN A 49 -11.67 3.00 6.58
N LEU A 50 -10.44 2.56 6.29
CA LEU A 50 -10.18 1.32 5.56
C LEU A 50 -10.56 0.08 6.38
N ASP A 51 -10.16 0.00 7.65
CA ASP A 51 -10.51 -1.11 8.54
C ASP A 51 -12.02 -1.23 8.70
N ARG A 52 -12.71 -0.13 9.03
CA ARG A 52 -14.19 -0.12 9.11
C ARG A 52 -14.84 -0.57 7.81
N GLY A 53 -14.35 -0.06 6.68
CA GLY A 53 -14.87 -0.41 5.36
C GLY A 53 -14.61 -1.86 4.96
N SER A 54 -13.51 -2.46 5.40
CA SER A 54 -13.18 -3.87 5.13
C SER A 54 -14.16 -4.87 5.76
N ARG A 55 -15.07 -4.41 6.64
CA ARG A 55 -16.10 -5.22 7.31
C ARG A 55 -17.52 -4.94 6.83
N GLY A 56 -17.68 -4.00 5.91
CA GLY A 56 -18.98 -3.70 5.28
C GLY A 56 -19.35 -4.74 4.22
N ALA A 57 -20.59 -4.64 3.73
CA ALA A 57 -21.05 -5.37 2.56
C ALA A 57 -20.31 -4.97 1.27
N ILE A 58 -19.71 -3.77 1.24
CA ILE A 58 -18.85 -3.26 0.18
C ILE A 58 -17.45 -3.01 0.76
N PRO A 59 -16.53 -4.00 0.69
CA PRO A 59 -15.18 -3.84 1.21
C PRO A 59 -14.41 -2.72 0.50
N SER A 60 -13.91 -1.73 1.26
CA SER A 60 -13.28 -0.51 0.73
C SER A 60 -12.07 -0.78 -0.18
N GLU A 61 -11.19 -1.71 0.16
CA GLU A 61 -9.99 -2.00 -0.64
C GLU A 61 -10.34 -2.49 -2.05
N ILE A 62 -11.30 -3.40 -2.14
CA ILE A 62 -11.81 -3.90 -3.43
C ILE A 62 -12.58 -2.79 -4.15
N ALA A 63 -13.44 -2.05 -3.44
CA ALA A 63 -14.24 -0.99 -4.03
C ALA A 63 -13.39 0.17 -4.60
N PHE A 64 -12.32 0.57 -3.91
CA PHE A 64 -11.36 1.56 -4.39
C PHE A 64 -10.62 1.05 -5.62
N THR A 65 -10.24 -0.23 -5.62
CA THR A 65 -9.64 -0.87 -6.79
C THR A 65 -10.61 -0.84 -7.97
N MET A 66 -11.89 -1.19 -7.78
CA MET A 66 -12.91 -1.12 -8.84
C MET A 66 -13.05 0.29 -9.40
N ALA A 67 -13.10 1.32 -8.54
CA ALA A 67 -13.14 2.71 -8.97
C ALA A 67 -11.92 3.08 -9.83
N ALA A 68 -10.72 2.68 -9.42
CA ALA A 68 -9.49 2.91 -10.19
C ALA A 68 -9.51 2.19 -11.55
N LEU A 69 -9.99 0.94 -11.62
CA LEU A 69 -10.13 0.21 -12.87
C LEU A 69 -11.04 0.97 -13.85
N VAL A 70 -12.21 1.42 -13.39
CA VAL A 70 -13.16 2.19 -14.22
C VAL A 70 -12.54 3.50 -14.69
N VAL A 71 -11.93 4.28 -13.80
CA VAL A 71 -11.28 5.57 -14.14
C VAL A 71 -10.21 5.40 -15.21
N HIS A 72 -9.48 4.28 -15.20
CA HIS A 72 -8.40 4.01 -16.15
C HIS A 72 -8.83 3.14 -17.37
N GLY A 73 -10.13 2.87 -17.54
CA GLY A 73 -10.67 2.15 -18.69
C GLY A 73 -10.34 0.65 -18.70
N TYR A 74 -10.28 0.04 -17.52
CA TYR A 74 -10.10 -1.40 -17.34
C TYR A 74 -11.40 -2.08 -16.89
N GLU A 75 -11.58 -3.33 -17.29
CA GLU A 75 -12.64 -4.22 -16.83
C GLU A 75 -12.08 -5.30 -15.89
N PRO A 76 -12.74 -5.57 -14.75
CA PRO A 76 -12.42 -6.73 -13.93
C PRO A 76 -12.86 -8.02 -14.63
N ILE A 77 -12.09 -9.10 -14.45
CA ILE A 77 -12.34 -10.42 -15.03
C ILE A 77 -12.71 -11.41 -13.93
N THR A 78 -11.87 -11.50 -12.89
CA THR A 78 -12.08 -12.42 -11.77
C THR A 78 -11.59 -11.81 -10.47
N ILE A 79 -12.23 -12.14 -9.36
CA ILE A 79 -11.69 -11.99 -8.01
C ILE A 79 -11.52 -13.37 -7.39
N ARG A 80 -10.39 -13.62 -6.73
CA ARG A 80 -10.12 -14.84 -5.96
C ARG A 80 -9.38 -14.51 -4.67
N TYR A 81 -9.64 -15.26 -3.63
CA TYR A 81 -8.92 -15.15 -2.36
C TYR A 81 -7.79 -16.16 -2.31
N PHE A 82 -6.72 -15.82 -1.59
CA PHE A 82 -5.56 -16.69 -1.43
C PHE A 82 -4.96 -16.56 -0.04
N ASP A 83 -4.10 -17.50 0.31
CA ASP A 83 -3.21 -17.42 1.44
C ASP A 83 -1.77 -17.77 1.04
N PHE A 84 -0.80 -17.37 1.84
CA PHE A 84 0.59 -17.75 1.68
C PHE A 84 0.86 -19.11 2.33
N GLN A 85 1.57 -19.96 1.60
CA GLN A 85 2.18 -21.16 2.15
C GLN A 85 3.47 -20.80 2.89
N PRO A 86 3.98 -21.68 3.78
CA PRO A 86 5.22 -21.42 4.53
C PRO A 86 6.46 -21.13 3.67
N ASP A 87 6.47 -21.54 2.40
CA ASP A 87 7.53 -21.28 1.43
C ASP A 87 7.35 -19.96 0.63
N GLY A 88 6.25 -19.23 0.84
CA GLY A 88 5.90 -18.00 0.11
C GLY A 88 5.11 -18.23 -1.19
N SER A 89 4.82 -19.48 -1.55
CA SER A 89 3.91 -19.77 -2.66
C SER A 89 2.46 -19.42 -2.29
N LEU A 90 1.63 -19.18 -3.30
CA LEU A 90 0.22 -18.81 -3.10
C LEU A 90 -0.67 -20.06 -3.15
N ARG A 91 -1.51 -20.25 -2.13
CA ARG A 91 -2.60 -21.22 -2.13
C ARG A 91 -3.93 -20.50 -2.40
N TRP A 92 -4.58 -20.85 -3.49
CA TRP A 92 -5.93 -20.34 -3.80
C TRP A 92 -6.96 -20.97 -2.88
N LEU A 93 -7.86 -20.15 -2.33
CA LEU A 93 -8.91 -20.61 -1.44
C LEU A 93 -10.09 -21.20 -2.25
N THR A 94 -10.62 -22.30 -1.75
CA THR A 94 -11.78 -23.02 -2.29
C THR A 94 -13.07 -22.53 -1.64
N GLU A 95 -14.24 -22.95 -2.15
CA GLU A 95 -15.51 -22.65 -1.50
C GLU A 95 -15.57 -23.16 -0.04
N ALA A 96 -14.96 -24.32 0.24
CA ALA A 96 -14.89 -24.89 1.58
C ALA A 96 -14.06 -24.00 2.54
N ASP A 97 -12.94 -23.44 2.07
CA ASP A 97 -12.16 -22.46 2.83
C ASP A 97 -13.00 -21.21 3.14
N LEU A 98 -13.79 -20.73 2.18
CA LEU A 98 -14.59 -19.50 2.29
C LEU A 98 -15.88 -19.69 3.09
N SER A 99 -16.38 -20.92 3.24
CA SER A 99 -17.56 -21.23 4.06
C SER A 99 -17.23 -21.42 5.55
N GLY A 100 -15.97 -21.74 5.87
CA GLY A 100 -15.50 -21.92 7.25
C GLY A 100 -15.25 -20.62 8.03
N ALA A 101 -15.50 -19.46 7.43
CA ALA A 101 -15.25 -18.16 8.04
C ALA A 101 -16.20 -17.88 9.21
N GLY A 102 -15.67 -17.70 10.43
CA GLY A 102 -16.46 -17.24 11.58
C GLY A 102 -16.14 -17.85 12.94
N GLY A 103 -15.19 -18.80 13.03
CA GLY A 103 -14.66 -19.27 14.30
C GLY A 103 -13.73 -18.23 14.94
N LYS A 104 -13.75 -18.10 16.27
CA LYS A 104 -12.85 -17.19 17.03
C LYS A 104 -11.36 -17.46 16.76
N ASP A 105 -11.02 -18.68 16.34
CA ASP A 105 -9.64 -19.15 16.14
C ASP A 105 -9.28 -19.42 14.67
N THR A 106 -10.19 -19.18 13.72
CA THR A 106 -9.92 -19.40 12.29
C THR A 106 -9.43 -18.13 11.63
N LYS A 107 -8.31 -18.20 10.91
CA LYS A 107 -7.80 -17.11 10.07
C LYS A 107 -8.88 -16.67 9.09
N ASP A 108 -9.12 -15.37 8.99
CA ASP A 108 -10.09 -14.80 8.06
C ASP A 108 -9.70 -15.12 6.61
N PRO A 109 -10.51 -15.89 5.86
CA PRO A 109 -10.16 -16.26 4.49
C PRO A 109 -10.28 -15.08 3.50
N PHE A 110 -10.85 -13.95 3.91
CA PHE A 110 -10.96 -12.73 3.10
C PHE A 110 -9.83 -11.73 3.34
N THR A 111 -8.70 -12.20 3.88
CA THR A 111 -7.52 -11.38 4.19
C THR A 111 -6.84 -10.85 2.91
N HIS A 112 -6.57 -11.72 1.94
CA HIS A 112 -5.86 -11.37 0.71
C HIS A 112 -6.71 -11.67 -0.52
N ALA A 113 -6.64 -10.81 -1.56
CA ALA A 113 -7.39 -11.01 -2.80
C ALA A 113 -6.55 -10.71 -4.04
N GLU A 114 -6.77 -11.49 -5.09
CA GLU A 114 -6.30 -11.23 -6.44
C GLU A 114 -7.48 -10.82 -7.32
N ILE A 115 -7.31 -9.71 -8.04
CA ILE A 115 -8.19 -9.29 -9.13
C ILE A 115 -7.41 -9.40 -10.44
N ARG A 116 -7.98 -10.14 -11.40
CA ARG A 116 -7.51 -10.11 -12.80
C ARG A 116 -8.34 -9.09 -13.56
N PHE A 117 -7.68 -8.27 -14.38
CA PHE A 117 -8.32 -7.17 -15.10
C PHE A 117 -7.63 -6.92 -16.44
N ARG A 118 -8.28 -6.23 -17.38
CA ARG A 118 -7.69 -5.86 -18.67
C ARG A 118 -8.34 -4.60 -19.23
N LYS A 119 -7.69 -3.98 -20.23
CA LYS A 119 -8.43 -3.08 -21.13
C LYS A 119 -9.28 -3.95 -22.07
N PRO A 120 -10.40 -3.44 -22.62
CA PRO A 120 -11.14 -4.15 -23.67
C PRO A 120 -10.19 -4.62 -24.79
N GLY A 121 -10.19 -5.92 -25.09
CA GLY A 121 -9.31 -6.55 -26.09
C GLY A 121 -7.81 -6.62 -25.73
N GLY A 122 -7.40 -6.12 -24.56
CA GLY A 122 -6.02 -6.08 -24.12
C GLY A 122 -5.56 -7.30 -23.32
N PRO A 123 -4.25 -7.39 -23.01
CA PRO A 123 -3.71 -8.47 -22.20
C PRO A 123 -4.21 -8.39 -20.75
N VAL A 124 -4.36 -9.57 -20.13
CA VAL A 124 -4.73 -9.69 -18.73
C VAL A 124 -3.59 -9.23 -17.82
N ARG A 125 -3.95 -8.46 -16.80
CA ARG A 125 -3.10 -7.98 -15.71
C ARG A 125 -3.60 -8.50 -14.38
N VAL A 126 -2.71 -8.50 -13.40
CA VAL A 126 -2.98 -9.02 -12.06
C VAL A 126 -2.80 -7.89 -11.05
N PHE A 127 -3.79 -7.70 -10.19
CA PHE A 127 -3.70 -6.88 -8.99
C PHE A 127 -3.87 -7.79 -7.78
N ARG A 128 -3.00 -7.65 -6.77
CA ARG A 128 -3.12 -8.34 -5.48
C ARG A 128 -3.16 -7.32 -4.36
N HIS A 129 -4.14 -7.45 -3.48
CA HIS A 129 -4.15 -6.76 -2.21
C HIS A 129 -3.80 -7.75 -1.09
N VAL A 130 -2.85 -7.38 -0.25
CA VAL A 130 -2.33 -8.20 0.84
C VAL A 130 -2.45 -7.44 2.15
N ALA A 131 -3.20 -8.00 3.10
CA ALA A 131 -3.17 -7.52 4.48
C ALA A 131 -2.02 -8.18 5.25
N TYR A 132 -1.05 -7.41 5.76
CA TYR A 132 0.07 -7.95 6.52
C TYR A 132 0.64 -6.93 7.49
N ASP A 133 0.97 -7.38 8.71
CA ASP A 133 1.76 -6.59 9.64
C ASP A 133 3.24 -6.64 9.22
N LEU A 134 3.75 -5.48 8.82
CA LEU A 134 5.09 -5.30 8.26
C LEU A 134 6.17 -5.04 9.32
N SER A 135 5.84 -5.11 10.60
CA SER A 135 6.84 -5.00 11.67
C SER A 135 7.80 -6.18 11.65
N ASP A 136 9.07 -5.92 11.98
CA ASP A 136 10.13 -6.93 12.04
C ASP A 136 9.74 -8.09 12.98
N ALA A 137 9.08 -7.78 14.10
CA ALA A 137 8.59 -8.78 15.05
C ALA A 137 7.57 -9.72 14.41
N HIS A 138 6.64 -9.20 13.60
CA HIS A 138 5.67 -10.04 12.88
C HIS A 138 6.33 -10.80 11.74
N LEU A 139 7.15 -10.15 10.91
CA LEU A 139 7.83 -10.77 9.77
C LEU A 139 8.76 -11.91 10.20
N LYS A 140 9.36 -11.82 11.40
CA LYS A 140 10.14 -12.92 11.98
C LYS A 140 9.28 -14.14 12.34
N ARG A 141 8.08 -13.93 12.88
CA ARG A 141 7.15 -15.01 13.26
C ARG A 141 6.42 -15.60 12.04
N SER A 142 6.12 -14.75 11.06
CA SER A 142 5.37 -15.07 9.85
C SER A 142 6.14 -14.58 8.62
N PRO A 143 7.14 -15.34 8.13
CA PRO A 143 8.03 -14.90 7.05
C PRO A 143 7.47 -15.12 5.64
N ALA A 144 6.27 -15.69 5.51
CA ALA A 144 5.74 -16.15 4.24
C ALA A 144 5.61 -15.03 3.18
N LEU A 145 5.21 -13.83 3.61
CA LEU A 145 5.20 -12.65 2.72
C LEU A 145 6.61 -12.31 2.20
N MET A 146 7.63 -12.30 3.05
CA MET A 146 8.99 -11.97 2.61
C MET A 146 9.52 -12.98 1.59
N LYS A 147 9.27 -14.27 1.82
CA LYS A 147 9.62 -15.32 0.85
C LYS A 147 8.90 -15.14 -0.48
N HIS A 148 7.62 -14.74 -0.44
CA HIS A 148 6.86 -14.43 -1.65
C HIS A 148 7.46 -13.24 -2.42
N LEU A 149 7.88 -12.20 -1.70
CA LEU A 149 8.47 -11.01 -2.28
C LEU A 149 9.86 -11.29 -2.88
N ASP A 150 10.70 -12.08 -2.21
CA ASP A 150 12.03 -12.48 -2.69
C ASP A 150 11.98 -13.21 -4.04
N ALA A 151 10.91 -13.98 -4.29
CA ALA A 151 10.72 -14.69 -5.56
C ALA A 151 10.41 -13.76 -6.75
N LYS A 152 10.08 -12.47 -6.54
CA LYS A 152 9.73 -11.53 -7.62
C LYS A 152 10.94 -10.92 -8.35
N GLY A 153 12.14 -11.01 -7.77
CA GLY A 153 13.33 -10.33 -8.30
C GLY A 153 13.26 -8.81 -8.13
N LYS A 154 13.74 -8.05 -9.13
CA LYS A 154 13.72 -6.58 -9.10
C LYS A 154 12.33 -6.01 -9.37
N VAL A 155 11.98 -4.95 -8.66
CA VAL A 155 10.65 -4.32 -8.72
C VAL A 155 10.72 -2.79 -8.78
N SER A 156 9.67 -2.17 -9.32
CA SER A 156 9.36 -0.77 -9.04
C SER A 156 8.46 -0.70 -7.82
N THR A 157 8.75 0.23 -6.91
CA THR A 157 8.03 0.31 -5.63
C THR A 157 7.39 1.66 -5.41
N MET A 158 6.43 1.66 -4.50
CA MET A 158 5.68 2.84 -4.10
C MET A 158 5.46 2.75 -2.61
N THR A 159 5.77 3.82 -1.87
CA THR A 159 5.27 4.00 -0.51
C THR A 159 4.44 5.26 -0.48
N LYS A 160 3.42 5.29 0.38
CA LYS A 160 2.49 6.40 0.42
C LYS A 160 1.77 6.44 1.75
N ALA A 161 1.92 7.54 2.49
CA ALA A 161 1.26 7.72 3.78
C ALA A 161 1.45 6.53 4.74
N ALA A 162 2.64 5.91 4.70
CA ALA A 162 2.91 4.66 5.41
C ALA A 162 3.22 4.88 6.90
N SER A 163 2.95 6.07 7.44
CA SER A 163 3.56 6.60 8.67
C SER A 163 5.10 6.54 8.59
N HIS A 164 5.82 7.16 9.52
CA HIS A 164 7.30 7.16 9.50
C HIS A 164 7.90 5.78 9.87
N LEU A 165 7.21 4.67 9.57
CA LEU A 165 7.61 3.30 9.89
C LEU A 165 8.96 2.94 9.28
N LEU A 166 9.22 3.32 8.02
CA LEU A 166 10.51 3.05 7.39
C LEU A 166 11.68 3.86 7.99
N TRP A 167 11.41 4.80 8.90
CA TRP A 167 12.46 5.50 9.64
C TRP A 167 12.86 4.74 10.91
N ASP A 168 11.94 3.92 11.43
CA ASP A 168 12.08 3.12 12.64
C ASP A 168 12.85 1.82 12.36
N ASP A 169 13.61 1.33 13.35
CA ASP A 169 14.38 0.10 13.20
C ASP A 169 13.53 -1.16 13.42
N GLY A 170 12.33 -1.05 13.97
CA GLY A 170 11.34 -2.12 14.03
C GLY A 170 10.70 -2.47 12.68
N PHE A 171 11.08 -1.79 11.59
CA PHE A 171 10.66 -2.08 10.21
C PHE A 171 11.86 -2.22 9.26
N SER A 172 13.03 -2.54 9.82
CA SER A 172 14.27 -2.62 9.07
C SER A 172 14.28 -3.76 8.05
N THR A 173 13.58 -4.86 8.31
CA THR A 173 13.50 -6.02 7.40
C THR A 173 12.89 -5.62 6.06
N LEU A 174 11.72 -4.97 6.09
CA LEU A 174 11.07 -4.49 4.88
C LEU A 174 11.87 -3.36 4.21
N ARG A 175 12.39 -2.40 4.99
CA ARG A 175 13.24 -1.32 4.44
C ARG A 175 14.43 -1.88 3.67
N ASN A 176 15.14 -2.83 4.25
CA ASN A 176 16.32 -3.45 3.64
C ASN A 176 15.93 -4.25 2.40
N TRP A 177 14.80 -4.96 2.44
CA TRP A 177 14.25 -5.63 1.26
C TRP A 177 13.95 -4.65 0.13
N LEU A 178 13.30 -3.52 0.42
CA LEU A 178 13.02 -2.46 -0.56
C LEU A 178 14.32 -1.94 -1.18
N LEU A 179 15.33 -1.62 -0.38
CA LEU A 179 16.64 -1.14 -0.87
C LEU A 179 17.36 -2.19 -1.74
N ALA A 180 17.25 -3.46 -1.39
CA ALA A 180 17.87 -4.55 -2.15
C ALA A 180 17.16 -4.82 -3.49
N HIS A 181 15.84 -4.73 -3.54
CA HIS A 181 15.03 -5.19 -4.68
C HIS A 181 14.46 -4.07 -5.57
N THR A 182 14.43 -2.84 -5.08
CA THR A 182 13.88 -1.72 -5.84
C THR A 182 14.88 -1.20 -6.88
N ASP A 183 14.42 -0.94 -8.10
CA ASP A 183 15.17 -0.14 -9.08
C ASP A 183 14.75 1.33 -9.09
N TRP A 184 13.46 1.57 -8.86
CA TRP A 184 12.86 2.89 -8.76
C TRP A 184 11.70 2.90 -7.76
N MET A 185 11.68 3.89 -6.86
CA MET A 185 10.62 4.13 -5.89
C MET A 185 10.08 5.56 -6.01
N ILE A 186 8.76 5.71 -5.94
CA ILE A 186 8.13 6.99 -5.59
C ILE A 186 7.55 6.93 -4.18
N SER A 187 7.81 7.97 -3.39
CA SER A 187 7.32 8.10 -2.03
C SER A 187 6.99 9.56 -1.66
N ASP A 188 6.39 9.75 -0.49
CA ASP A 188 6.47 10.99 0.29
C ASP A 188 7.64 10.88 1.30
N THR A 189 7.73 11.77 2.29
CA THR A 189 8.75 11.66 3.33
C THR A 189 8.54 10.47 4.27
N THR A 190 7.43 9.73 4.18
CA THR A 190 7.27 8.46 4.93
C THR A 190 8.00 7.27 4.29
N GLY A 191 8.63 7.48 3.12
CA GLY A 191 9.51 6.52 2.48
C GLY A 191 10.87 6.32 3.17
N VAL A 192 11.81 5.70 2.45
CA VAL A 192 13.14 5.39 2.97
C VAL A 192 13.95 6.67 3.25
N PRO A 193 14.50 6.86 4.47
CA PRO A 193 15.30 8.04 4.80
C PRO A 193 16.58 8.21 3.97
N PRO A 194 17.08 9.45 3.79
CA PRO A 194 18.26 9.72 2.97
C PRO A 194 19.51 8.98 3.40
N ARG A 195 19.75 8.82 4.71
CA ARG A 195 20.92 8.07 5.20
C ARG A 195 20.92 6.61 4.73
N HIS A 196 19.76 5.96 4.71
CA HIS A 196 19.61 4.57 4.31
C HIS A 196 19.66 4.42 2.79
N ALA A 197 18.95 5.30 2.08
CA ALA A 197 18.98 5.35 0.62
C ALA A 197 20.40 5.56 0.09
N LYS A 198 21.13 6.55 0.63
CA LYS A 198 22.52 6.84 0.25
C LYS A 198 23.46 5.68 0.55
N ALA A 199 23.34 5.06 1.72
CA ALA A 199 24.15 3.90 2.10
C ALA A 199 23.94 2.71 1.14
N ALA A 200 22.73 2.57 0.58
CA ALA A 200 22.40 1.54 -0.40
C ALA A 200 22.67 1.95 -1.87
N GLY A 201 23.35 3.09 -2.11
CA GLY A 201 23.74 3.54 -3.46
C GLY A 201 22.60 4.17 -4.26
N PHE A 202 21.54 4.65 -3.60
CA PHE A 202 20.47 5.39 -4.25
C PHE A 202 20.73 6.90 -4.23
N VAL A 203 20.18 7.57 -5.24
CA VAL A 203 19.98 9.02 -5.27
C VAL A 203 18.50 9.29 -5.07
N GLN A 204 18.20 10.34 -4.30
CA GLN A 204 16.84 10.80 -4.07
C GLN A 204 16.65 12.17 -4.70
N GLU A 205 15.69 12.25 -5.61
CA GLU A 205 15.23 13.50 -6.22
C GLU A 205 13.96 13.94 -5.51
N THR A 206 13.86 15.23 -5.19
CA THR A 206 12.77 15.77 -4.39
C THR A 206 12.01 16.85 -5.16
N TYR A 207 10.71 16.90 -4.95
CA TYR A 207 9.81 17.88 -5.57
C TYR A 207 8.83 18.40 -4.53
N GLY A 208 8.50 19.70 -4.56
CA GLY A 208 7.64 20.31 -3.56
C GLY A 208 8.40 20.81 -2.34
N MET A 209 7.68 21.12 -1.27
CA MET A 209 8.25 21.70 -0.06
C MET A 209 8.09 20.77 1.14
N TYR A 210 9.10 20.75 1.98
CA TYR A 210 9.09 20.03 3.24
C TYR A 210 9.81 20.85 4.32
N VAL A 211 9.12 21.10 5.43
CA VAL A 211 9.65 21.84 6.58
C VAL A 211 10.00 20.89 7.73
N TRP A 212 9.05 20.02 8.09
CA TRP A 212 9.16 19.05 9.19
C TRP A 212 8.03 18.01 9.06
N PRO A 213 8.19 16.75 9.50
CA PRO A 213 7.14 15.77 9.31
C PRO A 213 5.96 16.04 10.24
N GLU A 214 4.76 15.67 9.79
CA GLU A 214 3.64 15.43 10.71
C GLU A 214 3.95 14.23 11.62
N PRO A 215 3.51 14.21 12.89
CA PRO A 215 3.86 13.16 13.85
C PRO A 215 3.05 11.86 13.63
N PHE A 216 2.99 11.37 12.40
CA PHE A 216 2.42 10.07 12.06
C PHE A 216 3.44 8.97 12.36
N GLY A 217 3.41 8.44 13.59
CA GLY A 217 4.37 7.46 14.11
C GLY A 217 5.61 8.11 14.76
N THR A 218 6.61 7.28 15.08
CA THR A 218 7.86 7.74 15.69
C THR A 218 8.66 8.58 14.70
N VAL A 219 8.86 9.86 15.03
CA VAL A 219 9.68 10.76 14.23
C VAL A 219 11.13 10.68 14.69
N ASN A 220 12.02 10.24 13.80
CA ASN A 220 13.45 10.35 13.99
C ASN A 220 13.93 11.76 13.59
N ASN A 221 14.38 12.56 14.57
CA ASN A 221 14.81 13.95 14.33
C ASN A 221 16.01 14.07 13.39
N ARG A 222 16.87 13.05 13.30
CA ARG A 222 17.97 13.04 12.33
C ARG A 222 17.41 12.89 10.92
N ASP A 223 16.56 11.89 10.69
CA ASP A 223 15.93 11.67 9.39
C ASP A 223 15.08 12.87 8.96
N ALA A 224 14.38 13.52 9.89
CA ALA A 224 13.65 14.76 9.64
C ALA A 224 14.56 15.90 9.15
N ARG A 225 15.76 16.07 9.75
CA ARG A 225 16.75 17.06 9.31
C ARG A 225 17.37 16.70 7.96
N ASP A 226 17.67 15.43 7.73
CA ASP A 226 18.25 14.96 6.47
C ASP A 226 17.28 15.20 5.30
N PHE A 227 15.98 14.92 5.49
CA PHE A 227 14.97 15.30 4.50
C PHE A 227 14.87 16.82 4.32
N LYS A 228 14.90 17.61 5.40
CA LYS A 228 14.84 19.08 5.30
C LYS A 228 15.97 19.64 4.45
N GLU A 229 17.20 19.11 4.60
CA GLU A 229 18.32 19.50 3.76
C GLU A 229 18.13 19.03 2.30
N LEU A 230 17.63 17.81 2.10
CA LEU A 230 17.38 17.26 0.76
C LEU A 230 16.32 18.05 -0.04
N PHE A 231 15.39 18.73 0.63
CA PHE A 231 14.36 19.57 0.01
C PHE A 231 14.76 21.04 -0.13
N LYS A 232 15.98 21.42 0.31
CA LYS A 232 16.42 22.81 0.29
C LYS A 232 16.47 23.38 -1.13
N GLY A 233 15.80 24.50 -1.32
CA GLY A 233 15.73 25.19 -2.61
C GLY A 233 14.61 24.72 -3.55
N ASN A 234 13.86 23.68 -3.17
CA ASN A 234 12.72 23.24 -3.97
C ASN A 234 11.56 24.23 -3.94
N ALA A 235 10.89 24.37 -5.09
CA ALA A 235 9.66 25.13 -5.22
C ALA A 235 8.43 24.30 -4.79
N PRO A 236 7.35 24.95 -4.30
CA PRO A 236 6.10 24.27 -3.98
C PRO A 236 5.46 23.63 -5.21
N ILE A 237 4.74 22.53 -4.99
CA ILE A 237 3.90 21.86 -6.00
C ILE A 237 2.42 22.06 -5.68
N PRO A 238 1.51 22.09 -6.68
CA PRO A 238 0.11 22.42 -6.48
C PRO A 238 -0.74 21.24 -5.98
N PHE A 239 -0.13 20.09 -5.70
CA PHE A 239 -0.83 18.88 -5.31
C PHE A 239 -0.06 18.14 -4.19
N ARG A 240 -0.76 17.22 -3.53
CA ARG A 240 -0.18 16.36 -2.50
C ARG A 240 0.08 14.97 -3.04
N TYR A 241 1.10 14.33 -2.49
CA TYR A 241 1.29 12.90 -2.59
C TYR A 241 1.44 12.36 -1.18
N GLY A 242 0.43 11.65 -0.66
CA GLY A 242 0.54 10.96 0.63
C GLY A 242 0.34 11.91 1.80
N TYR A 243 1.13 11.76 2.86
CA TYR A 243 1.07 12.69 3.98
C TYR A 243 1.78 14.02 3.64
N PRO A 244 1.19 15.16 3.99
CA PRO A 244 1.88 16.44 3.87
C PRO A 244 2.92 16.61 4.98
N ASP A 245 3.73 17.66 4.88
CA ASP A 245 4.53 18.13 6.01
C ASP A 245 3.65 18.83 7.08
N ASN A 246 4.23 19.20 8.22
CA ASN A 246 3.52 19.86 9.33
C ASN A 246 3.03 21.30 9.02
N ARG A 247 3.32 21.80 7.82
CA ARG A 247 2.82 23.06 7.28
C ARG A 247 1.85 22.82 6.13
N SER A 248 1.41 21.58 5.94
CA SER A 248 0.44 21.19 4.91
C SER A 248 0.93 21.31 3.46
N HIS A 249 2.25 21.38 3.24
CA HIS A 249 2.85 21.38 1.91
C HIS A 249 2.85 19.97 1.29
N GLY A 250 2.68 19.94 -0.04
CA GLY A 250 2.87 18.73 -0.83
C GLY A 250 4.35 18.51 -1.17
N HIS A 251 4.78 17.27 -1.12
CA HIS A 251 6.13 16.86 -1.49
C HIS A 251 6.15 15.44 -2.06
N ILE A 252 7.19 15.15 -2.84
CA ILE A 252 7.47 13.84 -3.44
C ILE A 252 8.97 13.57 -3.31
N VAL A 253 9.31 12.32 -3.07
CA VAL A 253 10.66 11.78 -3.13
C VAL A 253 10.69 10.68 -4.19
N VAL A 254 11.60 10.78 -5.14
CA VAL A 254 11.88 9.75 -6.15
C VAL A 254 13.24 9.16 -5.82
N THR A 255 13.26 7.88 -5.42
CA THR A 255 14.49 7.16 -5.07
C THR A 255 14.86 6.23 -6.21
N LYS A 256 16.04 6.43 -6.82
CA LYS A 256 16.54 5.63 -7.95
C LYS A 256 18.00 5.28 -7.77
N ARG A 257 18.46 4.17 -8.37
CA ARG A 257 19.87 3.80 -8.31
C ARG A 257 20.73 4.93 -8.89
N ALA A 258 21.86 5.23 -8.24
CA ALA A 258 22.84 6.11 -8.85
C ALA A 258 23.21 5.56 -10.24
N ALA A 259 23.30 6.43 -11.24
CA ALA A 259 23.88 6.01 -12.51
C ALA A 259 25.28 5.46 -12.22
N LYS A 260 25.61 4.30 -12.79
CA LYS A 260 27.01 3.85 -12.77
C LYS A 260 27.81 4.97 -13.44
N ALA A 261 28.83 5.48 -12.74
CA ALA A 261 29.81 6.34 -13.40
C ALA A 261 30.31 5.59 -14.65
N PRO A 262 30.39 6.27 -15.81
CA PRO A 262 30.89 5.65 -17.03
C PRO A 262 32.30 5.08 -16.85
#